data_AF-E7GTK3-F1
#
_entry.id   AF-E7GTK3-F1
#
_cell.length_a   1.000
_cell.length_b   1.000
_cell.length_c   1.000
_cell.angle_alpha   90.00
_cell.angle_beta   90.00
_cell.angle_gamma   90.00
#
_symmetry.space_group_name_H-M   'P 1'
#
loop_
_entity.id
_entity.type
_entity.pdbx_description
1 polymer ?
#
loop_
_entity_poly.entity_id
_entity_poly.type
_entity_poly.pdbx_seq_one_letter_code
_entity_poly.pdbx_strand_id
1 'polypeptide(L)'
;MITDKDLQDTRERLCNEPGTIDFAMFGCPHITIRQVGIIAKVCEGRKFKVDTWLLTSSLTRELADRMGYLSIIQRAGGHIIADTCIDVPPCWKPYYGSVGVTDSPKCAYYNEIRGIKFLIRPLEEAVEAAISGKVVK
;
A
#
# COMPACT_ATOMS: atom_id res chain seq x y z
N MET A 1 2.04 -22.60 20.21
CA MET A 1 1.18 -21.44 20.54
C MET A 1 1.93 -20.21 20.04
N ILE A 2 1.28 -19.31 19.31
CA ILE A 2 1.93 -18.07 18.82
C ILE A 2 1.87 -17.04 19.96
N THR A 3 3.01 -16.42 20.25
CA THR A 3 3.18 -15.40 21.31
C THR A 3 3.37 -14.01 20.72
N ASP A 4 3.20 -12.96 21.54
CA ASP A 4 3.48 -11.58 21.12
C ASP A 4 4.94 -11.38 20.70
N LYS A 5 5.85 -12.16 21.29
CA LYS A 5 7.26 -12.17 20.88
C LYS A 5 7.43 -12.70 19.46
N ASP A 6 6.73 -13.78 19.09
CA ASP A 6 6.78 -14.32 17.72
C ASP A 6 6.26 -13.29 16.69
N LEU A 7 5.26 -12.49 17.07
CA LEU A 7 4.76 -11.38 16.24
C LEU A 7 5.79 -10.26 16.09
N GLN A 8 6.44 -9.88 17.19
CA GLN A 8 7.46 -8.83 17.19
C GLN A 8 8.69 -9.23 16.37
N ASP A 9 9.21 -10.45 16.58
CA ASP A 9 10.36 -10.99 15.86
C ASP A 9 10.06 -11.06 14.35
N THR A 10 8.82 -11.42 13.97
CA THR A 10 8.39 -11.43 12.58
C THR A 10 8.31 -10.03 11.98
N ARG A 11 7.79 -9.05 12.74
CA ARG A 11 7.70 -7.65 12.29
C ARG A 11 9.08 -7.07 12.07
N GLU A 12 10.00 -7.25 13.01
CA GLU A 12 11.37 -6.78 12.85
C GLU A 12 11.97 -7.38 11.58
N ARG A 13 11.91 -8.70 11.42
CA ARG A 13 12.45 -9.37 10.22
C ARG A 13 11.90 -8.81 8.90
N LEU A 14 10.62 -8.47 8.83
CA LEU A 14 9.98 -7.98 7.59
C LEU A 14 10.11 -6.45 7.39
N CYS A 15 10.21 -5.67 8.48
CA CYS A 15 10.18 -4.22 8.46
C CYS A 15 11.55 -3.56 8.72
N ASN A 16 12.66 -4.29 8.65
CA ASN A 16 13.96 -3.77 9.09
C ASN A 16 14.64 -2.78 8.13
N GLU A 17 14.25 -2.75 6.85
CA GLU A 17 14.97 -1.97 5.84
C GLU A 17 14.33 -0.59 5.63
N PRO A 18 15.07 0.52 5.87
CA PRO A 18 14.67 1.85 5.41
C PRO A 18 15.12 2.06 3.95
N GLY A 19 14.50 3.02 3.26
CA GLY A 19 14.87 3.32 1.88
C GLY A 19 13.97 4.35 1.19
N THR A 20 14.42 4.87 0.06
CA THR A 20 13.56 5.63 -0.86
C THR A 20 12.62 4.68 -1.59
N ILE A 21 11.41 5.16 -1.87
CA ILE A 21 10.40 4.40 -2.61
C ILE A 21 10.01 5.16 -3.87
N ASP A 22 9.66 4.42 -4.91
CA ASP A 22 9.22 4.94 -6.20
C ASP A 22 7.69 4.95 -6.31
N PHE A 23 7.01 4.04 -5.58
CA PHE A 23 5.55 3.94 -5.55
C PHE A 23 5.05 3.25 -4.27
N ALA A 24 3.76 3.35 -4.01
CA ALA A 24 3.06 2.68 -2.93
C ALA A 24 1.89 1.87 -3.48
N MET A 25 1.70 0.65 -2.98
CA MET A 25 0.62 -0.20 -3.47
C MET A 25 -0.01 -1.04 -2.35
N PHE A 26 -1.32 -0.88 -2.22
CA PHE A 26 -2.16 -1.50 -1.19
C PHE A 26 -3.22 -2.37 -1.84
N GLY A 27 -3.52 -3.52 -1.23
CA GLY A 27 -4.64 -4.36 -1.68
C GLY A 27 -4.28 -5.77 -2.16
N CYS A 28 -3.32 -6.43 -1.50
CA CYS A 28 -3.11 -7.87 -1.65
C CYS A 28 -3.19 -8.59 -0.29
N PRO A 29 -4.38 -9.02 0.19
CA PRO A 29 -5.68 -9.03 -0.49
C PRO A 29 -6.30 -7.63 -0.57
N HIS A 30 -7.33 -7.49 -1.41
CA HIS A 30 -8.07 -6.25 -1.62
C HIS A 30 -8.37 -5.52 -0.31
N ILE A 31 -8.08 -4.23 -0.28
CA ILE A 31 -8.31 -3.43 0.93
C ILE A 31 -9.80 -3.33 1.22
N THR A 32 -10.16 -3.42 2.50
CA THR A 32 -11.52 -3.24 3.00
C THR A 32 -11.89 -1.76 3.12
N ILE A 33 -13.18 -1.46 3.23
CA ILE A 33 -13.65 -0.07 3.44
C ILE A 33 -13.05 0.58 4.70
N ARG A 34 -12.78 -0.20 5.75
CA ARG A 34 -12.12 0.29 6.97
C ARG A 34 -10.69 0.74 6.69
N GLN A 35 -9.93 -0.06 5.93
CA GLN A 35 -8.58 0.32 5.52
C GLN A 35 -8.59 1.55 4.62
N VAL A 36 -9.54 1.65 3.70
CA VAL A 36 -9.73 2.88 2.88
C VAL A 36 -9.96 4.11 3.78
N GLY A 37 -10.80 3.99 4.81
CA GLY A 37 -11.03 5.07 5.77
C GLY A 37 -9.78 5.46 6.56
N ILE A 38 -8.95 4.49 6.97
CA ILE A 38 -7.66 4.75 7.61
C ILE A 38 -6.75 5.53 6.66
N ILE A 39 -6.58 5.05 5.42
CA ILE A 39 -5.74 5.72 4.42
C ILE A 39 -6.24 7.15 4.16
N ALA A 40 -7.54 7.34 3.99
CA ALA A 40 -8.15 8.65 3.77
C ALA A 40 -7.88 9.61 4.95
N LYS A 41 -8.06 9.14 6.19
CA LYS A 41 -7.76 9.92 7.40
C LYS A 41 -6.29 10.33 7.46
N VAL A 42 -5.39 9.41 7.13
CA VAL A 42 -3.96 9.68 7.12
C VAL A 42 -3.66 10.71 6.02
N CYS A 43 -4.07 10.50 4.77
CA CYS A 43 -3.69 11.40 3.67
C CYS A 43 -4.48 12.72 3.60
N GLU A 44 -5.48 12.94 4.46
CA GLU A 44 -6.32 14.13 4.42
C GLU A 44 -5.50 15.43 4.55
N GLY A 45 -5.70 16.35 3.61
CA GLY A 45 -4.97 17.62 3.55
C GLY A 45 -3.50 17.50 3.13
N ARG A 46 -3.02 16.29 2.79
CA ARG A 46 -1.64 16.02 2.39
C ARG A 46 -1.58 15.51 0.95
N LYS A 47 -0.37 15.38 0.39
CA LYS A 47 -0.14 14.83 -0.95
C LYS A 47 0.89 13.71 -0.91
N PHE A 48 0.62 12.66 -1.66
CA PHE A 48 1.60 11.61 -1.92
C PHE A 48 2.72 12.16 -2.80
N LYS A 49 3.97 11.79 -2.48
CA LYS A 49 5.13 12.14 -3.32
C LYS A 49 5.42 11.13 -4.41
N VAL A 50 4.84 9.94 -4.27
CA VAL A 50 5.02 8.80 -5.16
C VAL A 50 3.66 8.29 -5.62
N ASP A 51 3.64 7.59 -6.75
CA ASP A 51 2.41 6.99 -7.26
C ASP A 51 1.83 6.05 -6.21
N THR A 52 0.56 6.24 -5.87
CA THR A 52 -0.09 5.51 -4.77
C THR A 52 -1.35 4.82 -5.26
N TRP A 53 -1.35 3.49 -5.19
CA TRP A 53 -2.40 2.64 -5.74
C TRP A 53 -3.11 1.85 -4.64
N LEU A 54 -4.44 1.92 -4.63
CA LEU A 54 -5.32 1.23 -3.71
C LEU A 54 -6.21 0.27 -4.51
N LEU A 55 -5.99 -1.03 -4.34
CA LEU A 55 -6.72 -2.08 -5.05
C LEU A 55 -7.81 -2.66 -4.15
N THR A 56 -9.06 -2.55 -4.61
CA THR A 56 -10.24 -2.96 -3.83
C THR A 56 -11.31 -3.60 -4.72
N SER A 57 -12.44 -4.00 -4.14
CA SER A 57 -13.62 -4.46 -4.88
C SER A 57 -14.45 -3.28 -5.40
N SER A 58 -15.19 -3.47 -6.48
CA SER A 58 -16.17 -2.48 -6.98
C SER A 58 -17.13 -1.98 -5.89
N LEU A 59 -17.67 -2.89 -5.06
CA LEU A 59 -18.53 -2.53 -3.93
C LEU A 59 -17.83 -1.59 -2.94
N THR A 60 -16.59 -1.91 -2.56
CA THR A 60 -15.84 -1.08 -1.60
C THR A 60 -15.49 0.27 -2.20
N ARG A 61 -15.16 0.34 -3.49
CA ARG A 61 -14.92 1.60 -4.20
C ARG A 61 -16.17 2.49 -4.21
N GLU A 62 -17.34 1.92 -4.49
CA GLU A 62 -18.61 2.66 -4.46
C GLU A 62 -18.93 3.18 -3.04
N LEU A 63 -18.75 2.34 -2.02
CA LEU A 63 -18.92 2.76 -0.63
C LEU A 63 -17.94 3.88 -0.25
N ALA A 64 -16.68 3.77 -0.67
CA ALA A 64 -15.66 4.79 -0.43
C ALA A 64 -16.02 6.13 -1.09
N ASP A 65 -16.65 6.11 -2.26
CA ASP A 65 -17.15 7.31 -2.94
C ASP A 65 -18.29 7.96 -2.15
N ARG A 66 -19.31 7.17 -1.78
CA ARG A 66 -20.45 7.64 -0.98
C ARG A 66 -20.03 8.22 0.38
N MET A 67 -18.95 7.70 0.97
CA MET A 67 -18.39 8.19 2.24
C MET A 67 -17.44 9.39 2.06
N GLY A 68 -17.16 9.82 0.82
CA GLY A 68 -16.25 10.91 0.50
C GLY A 68 -14.76 10.54 0.54
N TYR A 69 -14.41 9.30 0.92
CA TYR A 69 -13.02 8.82 0.99
C TYR A 69 -12.33 8.82 -0.37
N LEU A 70 -13.05 8.46 -1.43
CA LEU A 70 -12.50 8.49 -2.79
C LEU A 70 -11.97 9.90 -3.12
N SER A 71 -12.75 10.93 -2.80
CA SER A 71 -12.38 12.32 -3.06
C SER A 71 -11.16 12.77 -2.26
N ILE A 72 -11.04 12.32 -1.00
CA ILE A 72 -9.89 12.64 -0.13
C ILE A 72 -8.61 12.03 -0.72
N ILE A 73 -8.66 10.75 -1.07
CA ILE A 73 -7.52 10.01 -1.61
C ILE A 73 -7.10 10.57 -2.97
N GLN A 74 -8.05 10.91 -3.85
CA GLN A 74 -7.77 11.54 -5.13
C GLN A 74 -7.14 12.94 -4.98
N ARG A 75 -7.60 13.76 -4.03
CA ARG A 75 -6.98 15.07 -3.73
C ARG A 75 -5.54 14.94 -3.24
N ALA A 76 -5.24 13.85 -2.53
CA ALA A 76 -3.88 13.51 -2.12
C ALA A 76 -3.01 12.98 -3.29
N GLY A 77 -3.59 12.72 -4.47
CA GLY A 77 -2.90 12.17 -5.63
C GLY A 77 -2.88 10.64 -5.69
N GLY A 78 -3.72 9.96 -4.89
CA GLY A 78 -3.84 8.51 -4.88
C GLY A 78 -4.95 8.00 -5.81
N HIS A 79 -4.86 6.73 -6.19
CA HIS A 79 -5.77 6.09 -7.12
C HIS A 79 -6.43 4.86 -6.49
N ILE A 80 -7.76 4.81 -6.49
CA ILE A 80 -8.53 3.63 -6.06
C ILE A 80 -9.03 2.89 -7.30
N ILE A 81 -8.57 1.66 -7.48
CA ILE A 81 -8.92 0.79 -8.61
C ILE A 81 -9.75 -0.38 -8.09
N ALA A 82 -10.86 -0.66 -8.78
CA ALA A 82 -11.72 -1.79 -8.49
C ALA A 82 -11.30 -3.05 -9.26
N ASP A 83 -11.53 -4.21 -8.64
CA ASP A 83 -11.53 -5.54 -9.25
C ASP A 83 -10.23 -5.91 -10.01
N THR A 84 -9.11 -5.32 -9.60
CA THR A 84 -7.76 -5.60 -10.16
C THR A 84 -6.85 -6.14 -9.06
N CYS A 85 -6.06 -7.16 -9.37
CA CYS A 85 -5.07 -7.71 -8.44
C CYS A 85 -3.69 -7.09 -8.70
N ILE A 86 -2.90 -6.99 -7.62
CA ILE A 86 -1.51 -6.52 -7.63
C ILE A 86 -0.60 -7.38 -8.52
N ASP A 87 -1.01 -8.63 -8.76
CA ASP A 87 -0.21 -9.62 -9.47
C ASP A 87 -0.60 -9.80 -10.94
N VAL A 88 -1.49 -8.97 -11.49
CA VAL A 88 -1.95 -9.08 -12.89
C VAL A 88 -0.87 -8.57 -13.85
N PRO A 89 -0.18 -9.40 -14.64
CA PRO A 89 0.69 -8.91 -15.71
C PRO A 89 -0.18 -8.51 -16.92
N PRO A 90 0.15 -7.46 -17.70
CA PRO A 90 1.33 -6.59 -17.60
C PRO A 90 1.05 -5.22 -16.95
N CYS A 91 -0.07 -5.04 -16.23
CA CYS A 91 -0.52 -3.70 -15.83
C CYS A 91 0.48 -2.93 -14.95
N TRP A 92 1.34 -3.62 -14.21
CA TRP A 92 2.36 -3.03 -13.34
C TRP A 92 3.77 -2.99 -13.95
N LYS A 93 3.91 -3.26 -15.26
CA LYS A 93 5.21 -3.24 -15.95
C LYS A 93 6.04 -1.96 -15.74
N PRO A 94 5.46 -0.75 -15.65
CA PRO A 94 6.24 0.46 -15.36
C PRO A 94 7.02 0.43 -14.05
N TYR A 95 6.62 -0.41 -13.09
CA TYR A 95 7.25 -0.52 -11.77
C TYR A 95 8.23 -1.70 -11.65
N TYR A 96 8.48 -2.42 -12.75
CA TYR A 96 9.42 -3.54 -12.75
C TYR A 96 10.85 -3.03 -12.53
N GLY A 97 11.56 -3.58 -11.55
CA GLY A 97 12.88 -3.11 -11.13
C GLY A 97 12.86 -1.95 -10.12
N SER A 98 11.68 -1.46 -9.72
CA SER A 98 11.53 -0.34 -8.78
C SER A 98 11.36 -0.80 -7.33
N VAL A 99 11.47 0.15 -6.39
CA VAL A 99 11.24 -0.09 -4.97
C VAL A 99 9.85 0.47 -4.57
N GLY A 100 8.99 -0.38 -4.03
CA GLY A 100 7.65 -0.02 -3.57
C GLY A 100 7.48 -0.13 -2.06
N VAL A 101 6.40 0.43 -1.51
CA VAL A 101 5.93 0.15 -0.14
C VAL A 101 4.56 -0.54 -0.15
N THR A 102 4.34 -1.48 0.76
CA THR A 102 3.07 -2.21 0.90
C THR A 102 2.81 -2.66 2.33
N ASP A 103 1.55 -2.91 2.68
CA ASP A 103 1.14 -3.54 3.93
C ASP A 103 1.06 -5.08 3.85
N SER A 104 1.37 -5.63 2.69
CA SER A 104 1.21 -7.05 2.40
C SER A 104 2.52 -7.81 2.19
N PRO A 105 2.86 -8.77 3.07
CA PRO A 105 3.96 -9.71 2.84
C PRO A 105 3.75 -10.57 1.60
N LYS A 106 2.48 -10.87 1.25
CA LYS A 106 2.14 -11.63 0.04
C LYS A 106 2.50 -10.84 -1.21
N CYS A 107 2.15 -9.54 -1.25
CA CYS A 107 2.53 -8.67 -2.36
C CYS A 107 4.03 -8.65 -2.55
N ALA A 108 4.77 -8.46 -1.45
CA ALA A 108 6.22 -8.40 -1.49
C ALA A 108 6.81 -9.67 -2.10
N TYR A 109 6.39 -10.84 -1.62
CA TYR A 109 6.91 -12.13 -2.07
C TYR A 109 6.66 -12.42 -3.55
N TYR A 110 5.43 -12.26 -4.05
CA TYR A 110 5.11 -12.61 -5.44
C TYR A 110 5.75 -11.68 -6.47
N ASN A 111 6.05 -10.44 -6.10
CA ASN A 111 6.59 -9.45 -7.03
C ASN A 111 8.13 -9.44 -7.10
N GLU A 112 8.81 -10.24 -6.27
CA GLU A 112 10.26 -10.51 -6.42
C GLU A 112 10.57 -11.11 -7.80
N ILE A 113 9.70 -11.97 -8.32
CA ILE A 113 9.84 -12.56 -9.68
C ILE A 113 9.87 -11.48 -10.78
N ARG A 114 9.28 -10.32 -10.52
CA ARG A 114 9.22 -9.18 -11.45
C ARG A 114 10.31 -8.13 -11.16
N GLY A 115 11.23 -8.44 -10.24
CA GLY A 115 12.29 -7.53 -9.82
C GLY A 115 11.79 -6.33 -9.02
N ILE A 116 10.56 -6.35 -8.52
CA ILE A 116 10.02 -5.28 -7.68
C ILE A 116 10.38 -5.58 -6.23
N LYS A 117 11.07 -4.65 -5.58
CA LYS A 117 11.39 -4.78 -4.15
C LYS A 117 10.35 -4.02 -3.33
N PHE A 118 9.57 -4.72 -2.52
CA PHE A 118 8.64 -4.07 -1.60
C PHE A 118 9.23 -3.96 -0.19
N LEU A 119 9.20 -2.75 0.35
CA LEU A 119 9.40 -2.49 1.77
C LEU A 119 8.06 -2.69 2.48
N ILE A 120 8.00 -3.68 3.36
CA ILE A 120 6.77 -3.99 4.10
C ILE A 120 6.69 -3.05 5.32
N ARG A 121 5.53 -2.41 5.50
CA ARG A 121 5.22 -1.61 6.70
C ARG A 121 3.75 -1.77 7.10
N PRO A 122 3.41 -1.55 8.38
CA PRO A 122 2.01 -1.40 8.77
C PRO A 122 1.30 -0.35 7.92
N LEU A 123 -0.01 -0.51 7.71
CA LEU A 123 -0.77 0.30 6.76
C LEU A 123 -0.55 1.81 6.96
N GLU A 124 -0.67 2.31 8.18
CA GLU A 124 -0.51 3.73 8.48
C GLU A 124 0.91 4.23 8.16
N GLU A 125 1.93 3.47 8.57
CA GLU A 125 3.33 3.79 8.27
C GLU A 125 3.66 3.72 6.78
N ALA A 126 3.06 2.77 6.05
CA ALA A 126 3.22 2.66 4.61
C ALA A 126 2.58 3.84 3.87
N VAL A 127 1.44 4.35 4.35
CA VAL A 127 0.82 5.57 3.83
C VAL A 127 1.69 6.80 4.14
N GLU A 128 2.26 6.88 5.34
CA GLU A 128 3.23 7.94 5.68
C GLU A 128 4.50 7.87 4.82
N ALA A 129 4.97 6.67 4.50
CA ALA A 129 6.08 6.49 3.57
C ALA A 129 5.73 7.02 2.17
N ALA A 130 4.51 6.78 1.69
CA ALA A 130 4.02 7.31 0.42
C ALA A 130 3.94 8.85 0.40
N ILE A 131 3.58 9.45 1.53
CA ILE A 131 3.54 10.92 1.69
C ILE A 131 4.95 11.52 1.76
N SER A 132 5.87 10.85 2.44
CA SER A 132 7.24 11.35 2.63
C SER A 132 8.20 11.00 1.49
N GLY A 133 7.85 9.99 0.66
CA GLY A 133 8.65 9.43 -0.43
C GLY A 133 9.75 8.45 0.02
N LYS A 134 9.73 8.05 1.29
CA LYS A 134 10.75 7.17 1.88
C LYS A 134 10.19 6.43 3.08
N VAL A 135 10.70 5.22 3.29
CA VAL A 135 10.46 4.44 4.49
C VAL A 135 11.50 4.81 5.55
N VAL A 136 11.02 5.28 6.70
CA VAL A 136 11.83 5.50 7.89
C VAL A 136 11.87 4.23 8.75
N LYS A 137 12.89 4.13 9.60
CA LYS A 137 13.02 3.04 10.57
C LYS A 137 12.17 3.32 11.80
#